data_AF-A0A514C312-F1
#
_entry.id   AF-A0A514C312-F1
#
_cell.length_a   1.000
_cell.length_b   1.000
_cell.length_c   1.000
_cell.angle_alpha   90.00
_cell.angle_beta   90.00
_cell.angle_gamma   90.00
#
_symmetry.space_group_name_H-M   'P 1'
#
loop_
_entity.id
_entity.type
_entity.pdbx_description
1 polymer ?
#
loop_
_entity_poly.entity_id
_entity_poly.type
_entity_poly.pdbx_seq_one_letter_code
_entity_poly.pdbx_strand_id
1 'polypeptide(L)'
;MSGRSATSAASDGRDGRAFRPRSARPFSPFLMHPSSDDPHRRDRRLAQLYRRDPRAEGRFWCSVVTTGVYCRPTCPSRHARPENIRLHDTLSEARATGFRPCGRCLPEEPSLLDRQRALIETACRLIDRNGPMSHAALAEATGLSASQFYKLFRRFTDTTPTGWAKRREGEPGWPPTPQ
;
A
#
# COMPACT_ATOMS: atom_id res chain seq x y z
N MET A 1 -0.03 -66.93 45.87
CA MET A 1 1.34 -67.41 45.64
C MET A 1 1.96 -66.53 44.57
N SER A 2 3.16 -66.04 44.88
CA SER A 2 4.22 -65.56 43.99
C SER A 2 3.85 -64.45 42.99
N GLY A 3 4.40 -63.24 43.06
CA GLY A 3 5.75 -62.91 43.52
C GLY A 3 6.43 -62.13 42.40
N ARG A 4 6.67 -60.84 42.69
CA ARG A 4 7.75 -59.93 42.25
C ARG A 4 8.62 -60.41 41.07
N SER A 5 8.92 -59.49 40.16
CA SER A 5 10.26 -58.87 40.10
C SER A 5 10.32 -57.66 39.18
N ALA A 6 11.09 -56.69 39.65
CA ALA A 6 11.46 -55.44 38.99
C ALA A 6 12.79 -55.60 38.22
N THR A 7 13.02 -54.72 37.25
CA THR A 7 14.33 -54.24 36.73
C THR A 7 14.01 -52.92 36.00
N SER A 8 14.33 -51.74 36.52
CA SER A 8 15.62 -51.01 36.61
C SER A 8 16.13 -50.36 35.31
N ALA A 9 16.17 -49.01 35.37
CA ALA A 9 17.16 -48.07 34.85
C ALA A 9 17.41 -47.94 33.33
N ALA A 10 17.19 -46.73 32.81
CA ALA A 10 18.27 -45.87 32.30
C ALA A 10 17.76 -44.44 32.02
N SER A 11 18.64 -43.50 32.34
CA SER A 11 18.55 -42.05 32.32
C SER A 11 18.81 -41.41 30.95
N ASP A 12 18.15 -40.30 30.66
CA ASP A 12 18.72 -39.10 30.02
C ASP A 12 17.70 -37.97 30.21
N GLY A 13 18.04 -36.75 30.59
CA GLY A 13 19.06 -35.92 29.97
C GLY A 13 18.39 -34.61 29.60
N ARG A 14 18.82 -33.54 30.27
CA ARG A 14 18.53 -32.10 30.10
C ARG A 14 18.16 -31.74 28.64
N ASP A 15 17.18 -30.89 28.40
CA ASP A 15 17.48 -29.46 28.22
C ASP A 15 16.23 -28.59 28.36
N GLY A 16 16.09 -27.98 29.53
CA GLY A 16 15.29 -26.78 29.71
C GLY A 16 15.91 -25.62 28.94
N ARG A 17 15.60 -25.49 27.66
CA ARG A 17 15.82 -24.23 26.92
C ARG A 17 14.75 -23.24 27.33
N ALA A 18 15.05 -22.52 28.41
CA ALA A 18 14.40 -21.27 28.76
C ALA A 18 14.38 -20.36 27.52
N PHE A 19 13.19 -19.96 27.09
CA PHE A 19 12.97 -18.96 26.06
C PHE A 19 13.54 -17.64 26.58
N ARG A 20 14.80 -17.32 26.22
CA ARG A 20 15.42 -16.05 26.59
C ARG A 20 14.74 -14.96 25.76
N PRO A 21 13.97 -14.02 26.36
CA PRO A 21 13.55 -12.84 25.63
C PRO A 21 14.82 -12.10 25.20
N ARG A 22 14.97 -11.87 23.90
CA ARG A 22 16.02 -10.99 23.38
C ARG A 22 15.81 -9.62 24.02
N SER A 23 16.79 -9.27 24.86
CA SER A 23 16.98 -7.98 25.50
C SER A 23 16.34 -6.84 24.72
N ALA A 24 15.31 -6.24 25.32
CA ALA A 24 14.80 -4.93 24.94
C ALA A 24 15.98 -3.94 24.97
N ARG A 25 16.34 -3.39 23.81
CA ARG A 25 17.29 -2.27 23.76
C ARG A 25 16.60 -1.04 24.35
N PRO A 26 17.23 -0.32 25.29
CA PRO A 26 16.64 0.87 25.87
C PRO A 26 16.44 1.94 24.81
N PHE A 27 15.28 2.58 24.91
CA PHE A 27 14.91 3.83 24.24
C PHE A 27 16.08 4.82 24.34
N SER A 28 16.55 5.34 23.20
CA SER A 28 17.42 6.53 23.22
C SER A 28 16.51 7.75 23.40
N PRO A 29 16.62 8.51 24.50
CA PRO A 29 15.96 9.79 24.65
C PRO A 29 16.92 10.84 24.08
N PHE A 30 16.55 11.50 23.00
CA PHE A 30 17.01 12.82 22.53
C PHE A 30 16.99 12.84 21.00
N LEU A 31 15.82 13.18 20.46
CA LEU A 31 15.69 14.02 19.28
C LEU A 31 14.37 14.77 19.46
N MET A 32 14.45 15.90 20.16
CA MET A 32 13.37 16.89 20.16
C MET A 32 13.17 17.37 18.73
N HIS A 33 12.11 16.86 18.10
CA HIS A 33 11.51 17.43 16.90
C HIS A 33 10.21 18.13 17.31
N PRO A 34 9.88 19.26 16.67
CA PRO A 34 9.02 20.29 17.23
C PRO A 34 7.55 19.85 17.33
N SER A 35 6.91 20.36 18.38
CA SER A 35 5.47 20.37 18.66
C SER A 35 4.58 20.46 17.41
N SER A 36 3.85 19.38 17.10
CA SER A 36 2.79 19.34 16.08
C SER A 36 1.64 18.38 16.44
N ASP A 37 1.46 18.04 17.72
CA ASP A 37 0.34 17.21 18.16
C ASP A 37 -0.93 18.07 18.29
N ASP A 38 -1.61 18.26 17.17
CA ASP A 38 -3.07 18.44 17.22
C ASP A 38 -3.65 17.19 17.90
N PRO A 39 -4.30 17.33 19.08
CA PRO A 39 -4.85 16.20 19.84
C PRO A 39 -5.80 15.33 18.99
N HIS A 40 -6.39 15.91 17.95
CA HIS A 40 -7.35 15.26 17.08
C HIS A 40 -6.73 14.71 15.80
N ARG A 41 -5.43 14.92 15.54
CA ARG A 41 -4.73 14.45 14.34
C ARG A 41 -4.84 12.94 14.18
N ARG A 42 -4.61 12.20 15.27
CA ARG A 42 -4.72 10.74 15.29
C ARG A 42 -6.13 10.30 14.98
N ASP A 43 -7.12 10.89 15.63
CA ASP A 43 -8.53 10.53 15.48
C ASP A 43 -9.05 10.84 14.07
N ARG A 44 -8.65 11.98 13.50
CA ARG A 44 -8.97 12.35 12.12
C ARG A 44 -8.40 11.34 11.13
N ARG A 45 -7.12 10.99 11.27
CA ARG A 45 -6.48 9.99 10.40
C ARG A 45 -7.10 8.61 10.56
N LEU A 46 -7.46 8.24 11.78
CA LEU A 46 -8.14 7.00 12.07
C LEU A 46 -9.54 6.96 11.42
N ALA A 47 -10.30 8.06 11.49
CA ALA A 47 -11.57 8.20 10.78
C ALA A 47 -11.40 8.10 9.25
N GLN A 48 -10.35 8.73 8.70
CA GLN A 48 -10.02 8.62 7.28
C GLN A 48 -9.67 7.18 6.87
N LEU A 49 -8.89 6.47 7.69
CA LEU A 49 -8.57 5.05 7.51
C LEU A 49 -9.85 4.21 7.50
N TYR A 50 -10.74 4.40 8.49
CA TYR A 50 -11.99 3.64 8.58
C TYR A 50 -12.95 3.90 7.41
N ARG A 51 -12.93 5.12 6.86
CA ARG A 51 -13.70 5.48 5.66
C ARG A 51 -13.00 5.14 4.34
N ARG A 52 -11.73 4.69 4.39
CA ARG A 52 -10.87 4.50 3.21
C ARG A 52 -10.84 5.75 2.33
N ASP A 53 -10.71 6.91 2.97
CA ASP A 53 -10.74 8.21 2.29
C ASP A 53 -9.62 8.29 1.24
N PRO A 54 -9.94 8.43 -0.06
CA PRO A 54 -8.94 8.56 -1.11
C PRO A 54 -7.99 9.75 -0.89
N ARG A 55 -8.43 10.79 -0.16
CA ARG A 55 -7.60 11.95 0.17
C ARG A 55 -6.50 11.63 1.17
N ALA A 56 -6.59 10.52 1.89
CA ALA A 56 -5.56 10.06 2.82
C ALA A 56 -4.39 9.38 2.11
N GLU A 57 -4.57 8.94 0.86
CA GLU A 57 -3.52 8.29 0.08
C GLU A 57 -2.26 9.16 0.03
N GLY A 58 -1.10 8.56 0.36
CA GLY A 58 0.19 9.27 0.40
C GLY A 58 0.38 10.25 1.57
N ARG A 59 -0.64 10.51 2.42
CA ARG A 59 -0.53 11.43 3.57
C ARG A 59 -0.06 10.76 4.86
N PHE A 60 -0.35 9.47 5.00
CA PHE A 60 0.08 8.64 6.12
C PHE A 60 0.00 7.16 5.76
N TRP A 61 0.73 6.33 6.52
CA TRP A 61 0.68 4.87 6.46
C TRP A 61 0.24 4.31 7.81
N CYS A 62 -0.31 3.10 7.83
CA CYS A 62 -0.73 2.46 9.07
C CYS A 62 -0.07 1.10 9.25
N SER A 63 0.33 0.80 10.47
CA SER A 63 0.93 -0.45 10.89
C SER A 63 0.00 -1.14 11.87
N VAL A 64 -0.32 -2.40 11.61
CA VAL A 64 -1.20 -3.21 12.46
C VAL A 64 -0.35 -4.15 13.29
N VAL A 65 -0.28 -3.89 14.59
CA VAL A 65 0.61 -4.60 15.53
C VAL A 65 0.28 -6.09 15.60
N THR A 66 -1.01 -6.45 15.60
CA THR A 66 -1.44 -7.85 15.72
C THR A 66 -1.10 -8.72 14.51
N THR A 67 -0.98 -8.13 13.32
CA THR A 67 -0.64 -8.86 12.09
C THR A 67 0.80 -8.66 11.66
N GLY A 68 1.50 -7.69 12.24
CA GLY A 68 2.86 -7.29 11.85
C GLY A 68 2.91 -6.79 10.40
N VAL A 69 1.85 -6.13 9.93
CA VAL A 69 1.73 -5.63 8.55
C VAL A 69 1.57 -4.12 8.55
N TYR A 70 2.25 -3.44 7.63
CA TYR A 70 1.97 -2.04 7.32
C TYR A 70 1.26 -1.88 5.96
N CYS A 71 0.36 -0.90 5.88
CA CYS A 71 -0.63 -0.71 4.82
C CYS A 71 -0.79 0.76 4.42
N ARG A 72 -1.41 0.98 3.27
CA ARG A 72 -1.99 2.26 2.83
C ARG A 72 -3.33 2.53 3.56
N PRO A 73 -3.77 3.80 3.66
CA PRO A 73 -5.02 4.16 4.32
C PRO A 73 -6.28 3.74 3.54
N THR A 74 -6.16 3.44 2.25
CA THR A 74 -7.25 2.94 1.39
C THR A 74 -7.31 1.42 1.30
N CYS A 75 -6.51 0.70 2.11
CA CYS A 75 -6.37 -0.75 2.01
C CYS A 75 -7.72 -1.47 2.14
N PRO A 76 -8.06 -2.43 1.24
CA PRO A 76 -9.32 -3.16 1.28
C PRO A 76 -9.40 -4.19 2.42
N SER A 77 -8.29 -4.42 3.13
CA SER A 77 -8.25 -5.35 4.26
C SER A 77 -9.21 -4.93 5.38
N ARG A 78 -9.64 -5.91 6.18
CA ARG A 78 -10.44 -5.67 7.39
C ARG A 78 -9.68 -4.75 8.34
N HIS A 79 -10.35 -3.72 8.84
CA HIS A 79 -9.72 -2.80 9.79
C HIS A 79 -9.45 -3.48 11.13
N ALA A 80 -8.31 -3.14 11.72
CA ALA A 80 -7.96 -3.54 13.08
C ALA A 80 -8.65 -2.63 14.11
N ARG A 81 -8.58 -3.04 15.38
CA ARG A 81 -8.99 -2.18 16.50
C ARG A 81 -8.06 -0.96 16.60
N PRO A 82 -8.57 0.22 17.01
CA PRO A 82 -7.77 1.43 17.16
C PRO A 82 -6.49 1.25 17.99
N GLU A 83 -6.55 0.43 19.05
CA GLU A 83 -5.41 0.17 19.93
C GLU A 83 -4.23 -0.51 19.20
N ASN A 84 -4.52 -1.28 18.16
CA ASN A 84 -3.54 -2.05 17.40
C ASN A 84 -3.02 -1.31 16.16
N ILE A 85 -3.46 -0.07 15.94
CA ILE A 85 -3.10 0.74 14.78
C ILE A 85 -2.06 1.78 15.21
N ARG A 86 -0.90 1.73 14.56
CA ARG A 86 0.11 2.79 14.59
C ARG A 86 0.04 3.56 13.27
N LEU A 87 0.06 4.88 13.34
CA LEU A 87 0.03 5.75 12.17
C LEU A 87 1.42 6.36 11.98
N HIS A 88 1.86 6.45 10.73
CA HIS A 88 3.18 6.92 10.32
C HIS A 88 3.01 8.01 9.27
N ASP A 89 3.88 9.01 9.28
CA ASP A 89 3.80 10.12 8.32
C ASP A 89 4.38 9.74 6.97
N THR A 90 5.38 8.87 6.98
CA THR A 90 6.08 8.42 5.79
C THR A 90 6.05 6.91 5.65
N LEU A 91 6.20 6.43 4.41
CA LEU A 91 6.40 5.01 4.13
C LEU A 91 7.69 4.49 4.81
N SER A 92 8.73 5.33 4.88
CA SER A 92 10.01 5.00 5.54
C SER A 92 9.83 4.73 7.03
N GLU A 93 9.02 5.53 7.74
CA GLU A 93 8.68 5.28 9.14
C GLU A 93 7.91 3.97 9.32
N ALA A 94 6.94 3.69 8.45
CA ALA A 94 6.21 2.43 8.48
C ALA A 94 7.15 1.23 8.26
N ARG A 95 8.10 1.33 7.31
CA ARG A 95 9.13 0.32 7.06
C ARG A 95 10.07 0.15 8.25
N ALA A 96 10.44 1.25 8.92
CA ALA A 96 11.34 1.24 10.07
C ALA A 96 10.75 0.47 11.28
N THR A 97 9.44 0.21 11.31
CA THR A 97 8.83 -0.65 12.35
C THR A 97 9.26 -2.12 12.26
N GLY A 98 9.86 -2.55 11.13
CA GLY A 98 10.23 -3.95 10.88
C GLY A 98 9.04 -4.85 10.52
N PHE A 99 7.86 -4.27 10.29
CA PHE A 99 6.68 -4.99 9.81
C PHE A 99 6.78 -5.30 8.32
N ARG A 100 6.05 -6.32 7.86
CA ARG A 100 6.03 -6.69 6.44
C ARG A 100 5.05 -5.81 5.64
N PRO A 101 5.32 -5.51 4.36
CA PRO A 101 4.36 -4.81 3.52
C PRO A 101 3.09 -5.62 3.31
N CYS A 102 1.95 -4.95 3.21
CA CYS A 102 0.68 -5.59 2.89
C CYS A 102 0.65 -6.10 1.45
N GLY A 103 0.42 -7.40 1.26
CA GLY A 103 0.27 -8.01 -0.07
C GLY A 103 -1.02 -7.63 -0.82
N ARG A 104 -1.97 -6.92 -0.18
CA ARG A 104 -3.21 -6.47 -0.85
C ARG A 104 -3.12 -5.05 -1.39
N CYS A 105 -2.62 -4.12 -0.59
CA CYS A 105 -2.51 -2.72 -1.01
C CYS A 105 -1.12 -2.36 -1.54
N LEU A 106 -0.15 -3.28 -1.46
CA LEU A 106 1.21 -3.15 -2.01
C LEU A 106 1.79 -1.76 -1.73
N PRO A 107 2.00 -1.41 -0.45
CA PRO A 107 2.33 -0.04 -0.04
C PRO A 107 3.64 0.48 -0.65
N GLU A 108 4.52 -0.41 -1.12
CA GLU A 108 5.80 -0.07 -1.76
C GLU A 108 5.69 0.13 -3.28
N GLU A 109 4.64 -0.39 -3.92
CA GLU A 109 4.40 -0.18 -5.35
C GLU A 109 3.57 1.08 -5.59
N PRO A 110 3.50 1.66 -6.80
CA PRO A 110 2.62 2.80 -7.09
C PRO A 110 1.16 2.51 -6.74
N SER A 111 0.40 3.55 -6.35
CA SER A 111 -1.02 3.38 -6.04
C SER A 111 -1.79 2.86 -7.25
N LEU A 112 -2.97 2.27 -7.04
CA LEU A 112 -3.83 1.87 -8.16
C LEU A 112 -4.10 3.06 -9.09
N LEU A 113 -4.31 4.26 -8.54
CA LEU A 113 -4.56 5.47 -9.31
C LEU A 113 -3.35 5.86 -10.14
N ASP A 114 -2.13 5.76 -9.59
CA ASP A 114 -0.90 6.09 -10.31
C ASP A 114 -0.63 5.09 -11.43
N ARG A 115 -0.83 3.79 -11.18
CA ARG A 115 -0.71 2.77 -12.23
C ARG A 115 -1.70 3.02 -13.36
N GLN A 116 -2.95 3.31 -12.99
CA GLN A 116 -3.99 3.65 -13.96
C GLN A 116 -3.64 4.90 -14.78
N ARG A 117 -3.11 5.94 -14.13
CA ARG A 117 -2.63 7.15 -14.81
C ARG A 117 -1.51 6.82 -15.79
N ALA A 118 -0.50 6.05 -15.38
CA ALA A 118 0.62 5.65 -16.23
C ALA A 118 0.17 4.85 -17.48
N LEU A 119 -0.86 4.01 -17.34
CA LEU A 119 -1.47 3.31 -18.49
C LEU A 119 -2.11 4.29 -19.47
N ILE A 120 -2.87 5.26 -18.98
CA ILE A 120 -3.50 6.27 -19.84
C ILE A 120 -2.47 7.20 -20.48
N GLU A 121 -1.42 7.62 -19.76
CA GLU A 121 -0.31 8.37 -20.33
C GLU A 121 0.39 7.60 -21.45
N THR A 122 0.55 6.29 -21.29
CA THR A 122 1.10 5.41 -22.34
C THR A 122 0.18 5.36 -23.56
N ALA A 123 -1.13 5.24 -23.37
CA ALA A 123 -2.09 5.29 -24.47
C ALA A 123 -2.09 6.64 -25.19
N CYS A 124 -2.02 7.76 -24.46
CA CYS A 124 -1.91 9.09 -25.04
C CYS A 124 -0.65 9.19 -25.91
N ARG A 125 0.51 8.76 -25.39
CA ARG A 125 1.77 8.75 -26.16
C ARG A 125 1.71 7.89 -27.43
N LEU A 126 0.93 6.81 -27.44
CA LEU A 126 0.73 5.99 -28.63
C LEU A 126 -0.10 6.72 -29.68
N ILE A 127 -1.19 7.38 -29.28
CA ILE A 127 -2.01 8.21 -30.17
C ILE A 127 -1.17 9.36 -30.74
N ASP A 128 -0.35 10.00 -29.89
CA ASP A 128 0.50 11.12 -30.29
C ASP A 128 1.52 10.72 -31.36
N ARG A 129 2.01 9.47 -31.32
CA ARG A 129 3.03 8.96 -32.26
C ARG A 129 2.44 8.40 -33.56
N ASN A 130 1.29 7.72 -33.47
CA ASN A 130 0.74 6.94 -34.57
C ASN A 130 -0.52 7.57 -35.19
N GLY A 131 -1.03 8.67 -34.61
CA GLY A 131 -2.30 9.25 -35.00
C GLY A 131 -3.51 8.47 -34.42
N PRO A 132 -4.72 8.68 -34.98
CA PRO A 132 -5.94 8.04 -34.50
C PRO A 132 -5.84 6.50 -34.54
N MET A 133 -5.87 5.87 -33.36
CA MET A 133 -5.88 4.41 -33.21
C MET A 133 -7.26 3.89 -32.79
N SER A 134 -7.54 2.62 -33.09
CA SER A 134 -8.78 1.97 -32.64
C SER A 134 -8.76 1.74 -31.12
N HIS A 135 -9.94 1.74 -30.50
CA HIS A 135 -10.08 1.44 -29.08
C HIS A 135 -9.53 0.05 -28.71
N ALA A 136 -9.66 -0.93 -29.60
CA ALA A 136 -9.14 -2.28 -29.39
C ALA A 136 -7.61 -2.30 -29.32
N ALA A 137 -6.93 -1.60 -30.23
CA ALA A 137 -5.47 -1.54 -30.25
C ALA A 137 -4.90 -0.84 -29.00
N LEU A 138 -5.55 0.23 -28.53
CA LEU A 138 -5.14 0.94 -27.31
C LEU A 138 -5.40 0.12 -26.03
N ALA A 139 -6.49 -0.63 -26.00
CA ALA A 139 -6.81 -1.53 -24.90
C ALA A 139 -5.80 -2.67 -24.80
N GLU A 140 -5.44 -3.28 -25.93
CA GLU A 140 -4.39 -4.31 -26.02
C GLU A 140 -3.03 -3.77 -25.56
N ALA A 141 -2.61 -2.61 -26.06
CA ALA A 141 -1.33 -1.99 -25.69
C ALA A 141 -1.22 -1.62 -24.20
N THR A 142 -2.35 -1.44 -23.51
CA THR A 142 -2.40 -1.12 -22.07
C THR A 142 -2.73 -2.34 -21.19
N GLY A 143 -2.97 -3.52 -21.79
CA GLY A 143 -3.37 -4.73 -21.05
C GLY A 143 -4.74 -4.61 -20.36
N LEU A 144 -5.62 -3.72 -20.84
CA LEU A 144 -6.96 -3.50 -20.31
C LEU A 144 -8.02 -4.06 -21.26
N SER A 145 -9.20 -4.43 -20.73
CA SER A 145 -10.35 -4.65 -21.61
C SER A 145 -10.82 -3.33 -22.23
N ALA A 146 -11.43 -3.37 -23.42
CA ALA A 146 -11.92 -2.17 -24.11
C ALA A 146 -12.86 -1.31 -23.23
N SER A 147 -13.76 -1.95 -22.49
CA SER A 147 -14.68 -1.27 -21.57
C SER A 147 -13.97 -0.61 -20.38
N GLN A 148 -12.96 -1.27 -19.80
CA GLN A 148 -12.15 -0.71 -18.72
C GLN A 148 -11.31 0.46 -19.23
N PHE A 149 -10.65 0.30 -20.38
CA PHE A 149 -9.88 1.33 -21.03
C PHE A 149 -10.72 2.58 -21.29
N TYR A 150 -11.89 2.45 -21.91
CA TYR A 150 -12.75 3.60 -22.22
C TYR A 150 -13.17 4.39 -20.97
N LYS A 151 -13.59 3.68 -19.91
CA LYS A 151 -13.96 4.30 -18.63
C LYS A 151 -12.76 5.01 -18.00
N LEU A 152 -11.59 4.37 -18.03
CA LEU A 152 -10.38 4.89 -17.43
C LEU A 152 -9.84 6.10 -18.19
N PHE A 153 -9.81 6.03 -19.52
CA PHE A 153 -9.35 7.10 -20.38
C PHE A 153 -10.19 8.36 -20.17
N ARG A 154 -11.54 8.24 -20.19
CA ARG A 154 -12.42 9.36 -19.91
C ARG A 154 -12.23 9.93 -18.50
N ARG A 155 -11.99 9.08 -17.50
CA ARG A 155 -11.76 9.52 -16.12
C ARG A 155 -10.53 10.42 -15.98
N PHE A 156 -9.49 10.22 -16.80
CA PHE A 156 -8.23 10.97 -16.68
C PHE A 156 -8.06 12.08 -17.73
N THR A 157 -8.75 12.01 -18.86
CA THR A 157 -8.55 12.96 -19.98
C THR A 157 -9.79 13.80 -20.30
N ASP A 158 -10.93 13.51 -19.65
CA ASP A 158 -12.25 14.11 -19.92
C ASP A 158 -12.71 14.03 -21.39
N THR A 159 -12.06 13.20 -22.21
CA THR A 159 -12.37 13.04 -23.63
C THR A 159 -12.29 11.57 -24.06
N THR A 160 -12.68 11.30 -25.30
CA THR A 160 -12.53 9.97 -25.92
C THR A 160 -11.18 9.88 -26.63
N PRO A 161 -10.63 8.67 -26.84
CA PRO A 161 -9.38 8.51 -27.59
C PRO A 161 -9.41 9.18 -28.99
N THR A 162 -10.55 9.12 -29.68
CA THR A 162 -10.73 9.84 -30.96
C THR A 162 -10.77 11.35 -30.78
N GLY A 163 -11.43 11.85 -29.72
CA GLY A 163 -11.44 13.28 -29.37
C GLY A 163 -10.06 13.79 -28.96
N TRP A 164 -9.26 12.95 -28.30
CA TRP A 164 -7.86 13.22 -27.97
C TRP A 164 -7.02 13.40 -29.23
N ALA A 165 -7.10 12.46 -30.19
CA ALA A 165 -6.37 12.55 -31.46
C ALA A 165 -6.72 13.84 -32.23
N LYS A 166 -8.02 14.15 -32.37
CA LYS A 166 -8.52 15.35 -33.06
C LYS A 166 -8.07 16.66 -32.40
N ARG A 167 -7.99 16.71 -31.07
CA ARG A 167 -7.52 17.91 -30.36
C ARG A 167 -6.06 18.21 -30.65
N ARG A 168 -5.22 17.18 -30.78
CA ARG A 168 -3.78 17.32 -31.01
C ARG A 168 -3.41 17.63 -32.45
N GLU A 169 -4.26 17.29 -33.41
CA GLU A 169 -4.15 17.80 -34.78
C GLU A 169 -4.24 19.34 -34.83
N GLY A 170 -4.76 20.00 -33.78
CA GLY A 170 -4.89 21.45 -33.66
C GLY A 170 -4.01 22.17 -32.63
N GLU A 171 -3.24 21.48 -31.77
CA GLU A 171 -2.46 22.14 -30.70
C GLU A 171 -1.19 21.35 -30.29
N PRO A 172 0.02 21.91 -30.42
CA PRO A 172 1.26 21.28 -29.99
C PRO A 172 1.65 21.69 -28.54
N GLY A 173 1.39 20.83 -27.55
CA GLY A 173 2.08 20.92 -26.25
C GLY A 173 1.25 20.50 -25.03
N TRP A 174 1.47 19.29 -24.52
CA TRP A 174 0.93 18.81 -23.24
C TRP A 174 1.87 17.77 -22.62
N PRO A 175 2.19 17.86 -21.31
CA PRO A 175 1.37 17.25 -20.24
C PRO A 175 0.86 18.26 -19.18
N PRO A 176 -0.14 17.90 -18.32
CA PRO A 176 -0.53 18.73 -17.19
C PRO A 176 0.57 18.63 -16.14
N THR A 177 1.10 19.76 -15.70
CA THR A 177 1.84 19.78 -14.44
C THR A 177 0.85 19.45 -13.31
N PRO A 178 1.14 18.46 -12.43
CA PRO A 178 0.31 18.23 -11.26
C PRO A 178 0.36 19.47 -10.34
N GLN A 179 -0.81 19.94 -9.87
CA GLN A 179 -0.91 20.89 -8.76
C GLN A 179 -0.72 20.18 -7.42
#